data_AF-A0A956EVB7-F1
#
_entry.id   AF-A0A956EVB7-F1
#
_cell.length_a   1.000
_cell.length_b   1.000
_cell.length_c   1.000
_cell.angle_alpha   90.00
_cell.angle_beta   90.00
_cell.angle_gamma   90.00
#
_symmetry.space_group_name_H-M   'P 1'
#
loop_
_entity.id
_entity.type
_entity.pdbx_description
1 polymer ?
#
loop_
_entity_poly.entity_id
_entity_poly.type
_entity_poly.pdbx_seq_one_letter_code
_entity_poly.pdbx_strand_id
1 'polypeptide(L)' 'AHVGITEANMSLLRQGKVKGVRFETLTKICEFLQCQPGDILEYCPEESSKVR' A
#
# COMPACT_ATOMS: atom_id res chain seq x y z
N ALA A 1 -12.61 -11.04 -2.19
CA ALA A 1 -12.07 -9.71 -1.85
C ALA A 1 -11.83 -9.62 -0.35
N HIS A 2 -10.63 -9.97 0.13
CA HIS A 2 -10.35 -10.06 1.58
C HIS A 2 -10.13 -8.70 2.28
N VAL A 3 -9.75 -7.67 1.51
CA VAL A 3 -9.38 -6.34 2.05
C VAL A 3 -10.38 -5.25 1.61
N GLY A 4 -11.43 -5.62 0.88
CA GLY A 4 -12.39 -4.66 0.31
C GLY A 4 -11.79 -3.77 -0.80
N ILE A 5 -10.69 -4.19 -1.41
CA ILE A 5 -10.04 -3.49 -2.52
C ILE A 5 -10.51 -4.12 -3.83
N THR A 6 -10.92 -3.31 -4.80
CA THR A 6 -11.27 -3.77 -6.15
C THR A 6 -10.04 -4.27 -6.90
N GLU A 7 -10.23 -5.16 -7.89
CA GLU A 7 -9.11 -5.64 -8.72
C GLU A 7 -8.38 -4.51 -9.44
N ALA A 8 -9.10 -3.46 -9.85
CA ALA A 8 -8.53 -2.25 -10.44
C ALA A 8 -7.58 -1.54 -9.47
N ASN A 9 -7.97 -1.36 -8.21
CA ASN A 9 -7.12 -0.74 -7.19
C ASN A 9 -5.92 -1.64 -6.83
N MET A 10 -6.09 -2.96 -6.82
CA MET A 10 -5.00 -3.91 -6.63
C MET A 10 -3.97 -3.85 -7.77
N SER A 11 -4.41 -3.64 -9.01
CA SER A 11 -3.51 -3.47 -10.16
C SER A 11 -2.68 -2.19 -10.05
N LEU A 12 -3.29 -1.08 -9.61
CA LEU A 12 -2.59 0.18 -9.38
C LEU A 12 -1.57 0.09 -8.25
N LEU A 13 -1.91 -0.60 -7.16
CA LEU A 13 -1.00 -0.89 -6.04
C LEU A 13 0.21 -1.68 -6.52
N ARG A 14 0.00 -2.76 -7.29
CA ARG A 14 1.09 -3.57 -7.86
C ARG A 14 2.00 -2.79 -8.80
N GLN A 15 1.46 -1.83 -9.55
CA GLN A 15 2.24 -1.01 -10.47
C GLN A 15 2.94 0.17 -9.79
N GLY A 16 2.75 0.37 -8.48
CA GLY A 16 3.28 1.54 -7.76
C GLY A 16 2.68 2.87 -8.24
N LYS A 17 1.56 2.84 -8.98
CA LYS A 17 0.92 4.03 -9.56
C LYS A 17 -0.16 4.63 -8.65
N VAL A 18 -0.23 4.18 -7.40
CA VAL A 18 -1.21 4.74 -6.45
C VAL A 18 -0.73 6.10 -5.98
N LYS A 19 -1.65 7.05 -5.94
CA LYS A 19 -1.39 8.37 -5.35
C LYS A 19 -1.47 8.34 -3.82
N GLY A 20 -2.04 7.28 -3.26
CA GLY A 20 -2.24 7.11 -1.83
C GLY A 20 -3.20 5.96 -1.54
N VAL A 21 -3.30 5.61 -0.27
CA VAL A 21 -4.20 4.57 0.25
C VAL A 21 -5.04 5.17 1.37
N ARG A 22 -6.31 4.74 1.48
CA ARG A 22 -7.15 5.15 2.61
C ARG A 22 -6.69 4.44 3.88
N PHE A 23 -6.81 5.11 5.02
CA PHE A 23 -6.45 4.49 6.31
C PHE A 23 -7.24 3.21 6.58
N GLU A 24 -8.55 3.18 6.25
CA GLU A 24 -9.38 1.97 6.36
C GLU A 24 -8.80 0.78 5.58
N THR A 25 -8.22 1.05 4.42
CA THR A 25 -7.64 0.03 3.55
C THR A 25 -6.31 -0.43 4.11
N LEU A 26 -5.47 0.50 4.58
CA LEU A 26 -4.20 0.18 5.23
C LEU A 26 -4.42 -0.69 6.48
N THR A 27 -5.39 -0.35 7.33
CA THR A 27 -5.74 -1.15 8.51
C THR A 27 -6.12 -2.58 8.14
N LYS A 28 -6.98 -2.77 7.12
CA LYS A 28 -7.37 -4.10 6.65
C LYS A 28 -6.20 -4.90 6.08
N ILE A 29 -5.25 -4.22 5.42
CA ILE A 29 -4.01 -4.86 4.95
C ILE A 29 -3.19 -5.33 6.15
N CYS A 30 -3.00 -4.47 7.16
CA CYS A 30 -2.27 -4.80 8.38
C CYS A 30 -2.91 -5.96 9.15
N GLU A 31 -4.25 -5.98 9.28
CA GLU A 31 -4.99 -7.07 9.91
C GLU A 31 -4.78 -8.40 9.16
N PHE A 32 -4.86 -8.37 7.84
CA PHE A 32 -4.70 -9.55 6.98
C PHE A 32 -3.26 -10.08 6.98
N LEU A 33 -2.28 -9.19 6.92
CA LEU A 33 -0.86 -9.53 6.90
C LEU A 33 -0.25 -9.71 8.30
N GLN A 34 -1.02 -9.44 9.35
CA GLN A 34 -0.55 -9.47 10.74
C GLN A 34 0.69 -8.58 10.96
N CYS A 35 0.72 -7.40 10.35
CA CYS A 35 1.85 -6.47 10.41
C CYS A 35 1.45 -5.09 10.93
N GLN A 36 2.44 -4.23 11.16
CA GLN A 36 2.24 -2.83 11.52
C GLN A 36 2.33 -1.92 10.29
N PRO A 37 1.71 -0.73 10.30
CA PRO A 37 1.83 0.24 9.20
C PRO A 37 3.28 0.60 8.84
N GLY A 38 4.18 0.63 9.83
CA GLY A 38 5.60 0.89 9.63
C GLY A 38 6.33 -0.19 8.83
N ASP A 39 5.76 -1.40 8.73
CA ASP A 39 6.32 -2.49 7.91
C ASP A 39 5.97 -2.33 6.42
N ILE A 40 5.00 -1.46 6.09
CA ILE A 40 4.50 -1.24 4.72
C ILE A 40 4.92 0.13 4.19
N LEU A 41 4.94 1.14 5.07
CA LEU A 41 5.20 2.52 4.69
C LEU A 41 6.66 2.89 4.92
N GLU A 42 7.34 3.25 3.85
CA GLU A 42 8.67 3.84 3.88
C GLU A 42 8.59 5.28 3.35
N TYR A 43 9.26 6.20 4.04
CA TYR A 43 9.44 7.55 3.53
C TYR A 43 10.58 7.57 2.50
N CYS A 44 10.24 7.81 1.24
CA CYS A 44 11.22 7.99 0.16
C CYS A 44 11.31 9.48 -0.21
N PRO A 45 12.43 10.18 0.09
CA PRO A 45 12.67 11.52 -0.43
C PRO A 45 12.74 11.51 -1.97
N GLU A 46 12.33 12.59 -2.63
CA GLU A 46 12.19 12.63 -4.12
C GLU A 46 13.50 12.30 -4.86
N GLU A 47 14.66 12.57 -4.27
CA GLU A 47 15.97 12.25 -4.83
C GLU A 47 16.32 10.74 -4.79
N SER A 48 15.61 9.94 -3.99
CA SER A 48 15.83 8.49 -3.84
C SER A 48 14.79 7.63 -4.56
N SER A 49 13.98 8.21 -5.46
CA SER A 49 12.84 7.56 -6.14
C SER A 49 13.17 6.34 -7.04
N LYS A 50 14.39 5.80 -6.99
CA LYS A 50 14.70 4.48 -7.54
C LYS A 50 14.34 3.44 -6.48
N VAL A 51 13.08 2.98 -6.52
CA VAL A 51 12.67 1.72 -5.90
C VAL A 51 13.66 0.65 -6.40
N ARG A 52 14.49 0.13 -5.49
CA ARG A 52 15.44 -0.95 -5.77
C ARG A 52 14.70 -2.26 -6.05
#